data_AF-A0A9D5LIH5-F1
#
_entry.id   AF-A0A9D5LIH5-F1
#
_cell.length_a   1.000
_cell.length_b   1.000
_cell.length_c   1.000
_cell.angle_alpha   90.00
_cell.angle_beta   90.00
_cell.angle_gamma   90.00
#
_symmetry.space_group_name_H-M   'P 1'
#
loop_
_entity.id
_entity.type
_entity.pdbx_description
1 polymer ?
#
loop_
_entity_poly.entity_id
_entity_poly.type
_entity_poly.pdbx_seq_one_letter_code
_entity_poly.pdbx_strand_id
1 'polypeptide(L)'
;MKETEKDLQIKEAFRKTLPEAPISPWFTRKVLNRLPERQRNLAARIEMWICVAGLAATIWLGGRFVAETLHSPVIRISDIIMYGIYLAIFAGLVANLGNVIWQRSIRHIIHRRNGIARMQ
;
A
#
# COMPACT_ATOMS: atom_id res chain seq x y z
N MET A 1 -38.74 7.60 -29.21
CA MET A 1 -38.20 8.33 -28.04
C MET A 1 -39.38 8.81 -27.18
N LYS A 2 -39.79 8.03 -26.17
CA LYS A 2 -40.89 8.37 -25.23
C LYS A 2 -40.42 8.34 -23.76
N GLU A 3 -39.10 8.30 -23.56
CA GLU A 3 -38.46 7.96 -22.28
C GLU A 3 -38.25 9.20 -21.39
N THR A 4 -38.20 10.39 -21.97
CA THR A 4 -37.80 11.63 -21.27
C THR A 4 -38.85 12.15 -20.29
N GLU A 5 -40.14 11.99 -20.61
CA GLU A 5 -41.23 12.61 -19.83
C GLU A 5 -41.58 11.81 -18.58
N LYS A 6 -41.50 10.48 -18.67
CA LYS A 6 -41.63 9.61 -17.49
C LYS A 6 -40.46 9.79 -16.53
N ASP A 7 -39.24 9.94 -17.06
CA ASP A 7 -38.05 10.21 -16.24
C ASP A 7 -38.13 11.55 -15.49
N LEU A 8 -38.73 12.56 -16.11
CA LEU A 8 -38.99 13.86 -15.49
C LEU A 8 -39.99 13.75 -14.33
N GLN A 9 -41.10 13.03 -14.55
CA GLN A 9 -42.10 12.81 -13.51
C GLN A 9 -41.56 11.98 -12.34
N ILE A 10 -40.73 10.98 -12.64
CA ILE A 10 -40.05 10.17 -11.62
C ILE A 10 -39.08 11.05 -10.82
N LYS A 11 -38.28 11.90 -11.47
CA LYS A 11 -37.38 12.85 -10.79
C LYS A 11 -38.13 13.80 -9.87
N GLU A 12 -39.27 14.33 -10.30
CA GLU A 12 -40.08 15.23 -9.49
C GLU A 12 -40.74 14.51 -8.31
N ALA A 13 -41.21 13.28 -8.52
CA ALA A 13 -41.73 12.44 -7.44
C ALA A 13 -40.63 12.16 -6.40
N PHE A 14 -39.44 11.74 -6.82
CA PHE A 14 -38.32 11.50 -5.90
C PHE A 14 -37.87 12.77 -5.18
N ARG A 15 -37.86 13.94 -5.84
CA ARG A 15 -37.53 15.22 -5.19
C ARG A 15 -38.54 15.61 -4.11
N LYS A 16 -39.81 15.26 -4.26
CA LYS A 16 -40.86 15.56 -3.26
C LYS A 16 -40.82 14.61 -2.07
N THR A 17 -40.39 13.36 -2.26
CA THR A 17 -40.38 12.34 -1.20
C THR A 17 -39.07 12.30 -0.40
N LEU A 18 -37.99 12.86 -0.96
CA LEU A 18 -36.71 12.91 -0.26
C LEU A 18 -36.69 14.13 0.67
N PRO A 19 -36.53 13.95 2.00
CA PRO A 19 -36.25 15.08 2.87
C PRO A 19 -34.98 15.77 2.36
N GLU A 20 -35.03 17.11 2.22
CA GLU A 20 -33.83 17.90 1.96
C GLU A 20 -32.78 17.47 2.99
N ALA A 21 -31.73 16.80 2.51
CA ALA A 21 -30.66 16.37 3.37
C ALA A 21 -30.17 17.62 4.13
N PRO A 22 -30.22 17.64 5.47
CA PRO A 22 -29.69 18.79 6.19
C PRO A 22 -28.27 18.99 5.69
N ILE A 23 -27.90 20.24 5.36
CA ILE A 23 -26.52 20.62 5.07
C ILE A 23 -25.76 20.35 6.36
N SER A 24 -25.37 19.10 6.55
CA SER A 24 -24.89 18.59 7.82
C SER A 24 -23.38 18.81 7.79
N PRO A 25 -22.84 19.82 8.48
CA PRO A 25 -21.38 20.03 8.54
C PRO A 25 -20.62 18.80 9.09
N TRP A 26 -21.34 17.90 9.75
CA TRP A 26 -20.92 16.69 10.43
C TRP A 26 -20.60 15.53 9.47
N PHE A 27 -20.98 15.65 8.19
CA PHE A 27 -20.58 14.74 7.10
C PHE A 27 -19.85 15.47 5.97
N THR A 28 -19.08 16.51 6.29
CA THR A 28 -18.14 17.09 5.32
C THR A 28 -17.00 16.11 5.02
N ARG A 29 -16.40 16.21 3.82
CA ARG A 29 -15.19 15.46 3.40
C ARG A 29 -14.09 15.39 4.47
N LYS A 30 -14.03 16.40 5.36
CA LYS A 30 -13.12 16.51 6.50
C LYS A 30 -13.31 15.43 7.57
N VAL A 31 -14.51 14.87 7.73
CA VAL A 31 -14.84 13.80 8.70
C VAL A 31 -14.48 12.43 8.15
N LEU A 32 -14.76 12.17 6.86
CA LEU A 32 -14.31 10.97 6.15
C LEU A 32 -12.77 10.88 6.04
N ASN A 33 -12.08 12.01 6.02
CA ASN A 33 -10.62 12.06 5.92
C ASN A 33 -9.88 11.99 7.28
N ARG A 34 -10.57 11.67 8.39
CA ARG A 34 -9.94 11.44 9.71
C ARG A 34 -9.35 10.03 9.88
N LEU A 35 -9.07 9.30 8.80
CA LEU A 35 -8.23 8.10 8.89
C LEU A 35 -6.93 8.50 9.60
N PRO A 36 -6.64 7.95 10.79
CA PRO A 36 -5.62 8.48 11.68
C PRO A 36 -4.24 8.39 11.00
N GLU A 37 -3.75 9.51 10.48
CA GLU A 37 -2.48 9.58 9.76
C GLU A 37 -1.31 9.06 10.62
N ARG A 38 -1.43 9.19 11.95
CA ARG A 38 -0.48 8.69 12.94
C ARG A 38 -0.38 7.16 12.94
N GLN A 39 -1.50 6.44 12.85
CA GLN A 39 -1.49 4.97 12.82
C GLN A 39 -0.87 4.47 11.51
N ARG A 40 -1.16 5.13 10.40
CA ARG A 40 -0.59 4.79 9.09
C ARG A 40 0.93 4.99 9.03
N ASN A 41 1.45 6.01 9.70
CA ASN A 41 2.89 6.23 9.80
C ASN A 41 3.59 5.22 10.72
N LEU A 42 2.94 4.78 11.80
CA LEU A 42 3.46 3.72 12.67
C LEU A 42 3.49 2.37 11.94
N ALA A 43 2.39 2.00 11.28
CA ALA A 43 2.33 0.78 10.47
C ALA A 43 3.44 0.74 9.40
N ALA A 44 3.63 1.85 8.67
CA ALA A 44 4.67 1.94 7.64
C ALA A 44 6.12 1.90 8.19
N ARG A 45 6.33 2.25 9.46
CA ARG A 45 7.63 2.11 10.12
C ARG A 45 7.87 0.67 10.55
N ILE A 46 6.87 0.04 11.15
CA ILE A 46 6.93 -1.36 11.58
C ILE A 46 7.18 -2.26 10.37
N GLU A 47 6.43 -2.08 9.29
CA GLU A 47 6.58 -2.85 8.05
C GLU A 47 8.00 -2.73 7.47
N MET A 48 8.57 -1.51 7.49
CA MET A 48 9.94 -1.28 7.04
C MET A 48 10.96 -2.01 7.91
N TRP A 49 10.83 -1.97 9.24
CA TRP A 49 11.72 -2.70 10.14
C TRP A 49 11.62 -4.21 9.93
N ILE A 50 10.41 -4.74 9.75
CA ILE A 50 10.18 -6.16 9.46
C ILE A 50 10.84 -6.54 8.12
N CYS A 51 10.67 -5.73 7.07
CA CYS A 51 11.31 -6.00 5.77
C CYS A 51 12.83 -5.99 5.87
N VAL A 52 13.42 -5.02 6.58
CA VAL A 52 14.88 -4.93 6.77
C VAL A 52 15.41 -6.12 7.58
N ALA A 53 14.73 -6.48 8.67
CA ALA A 53 15.09 -7.64 9.48
C ALA A 53 14.97 -8.95 8.68
N GLY A 54 13.91 -9.10 7.89
CA GLY A 54 13.71 -10.22 6.98
C GLY A 54 14.84 -10.34 5.98
N LEU A 55 15.23 -9.24 5.34
CA LEU A 55 16.34 -9.20 4.37
C LEU A 55 17.67 -9.62 5.00
N ALA A 56 17.98 -9.10 6.17
CA ALA A 56 19.19 -9.46 6.91
C ALA A 56 19.20 -10.95 7.26
N ALA A 57 18.08 -11.49 7.74
CA ALA A 57 17.94 -12.91 8.05
C ALA A 57 18.09 -13.79 6.79
N THR A 58 17.48 -13.41 5.66
CA THR A 58 17.59 -14.12 4.38
C THR A 58 19.04 -14.16 3.89
N ILE A 59 19.76 -13.03 3.96
CA ILE A 59 21.18 -12.95 3.56
C ILE A 59 22.03 -13.84 4.47
N TRP A 60 21.84 -13.75 5.79
CA TRP A 60 22.62 -14.52 6.76
C TRP A 60 22.42 -16.02 6.60
N LEU A 61 21.16 -16.47 6.59
CA LEU A 61 20.81 -17.88 6.46
C LEU A 61 21.19 -18.43 5.08
N GLY A 62 20.95 -17.66 4.02
CA GLY A 62 21.36 -18.01 2.66
C GLY A 62 22.88 -18.18 2.55
N GLY A 63 23.66 -17.25 3.12
CA GLY A 63 25.12 -17.34 3.13
C GLY A 63 25.64 -18.57 3.88
N ARG A 64 25.03 -18.88 5.03
CA ARG A 64 25.32 -20.11 5.79
C ARG A 64 25.03 -21.36 4.97
N PHE A 65 23.88 -21.41 4.31
CA PHE A 65 23.45 -22.55 3.50
C PHE A 65 24.35 -22.77 2.28
N VAL A 66 24.78 -21.69 1.62
CA VAL A 66 25.75 -21.74 0.53
C VAL A 66 27.09 -22.28 1.02
N ALA A 67 27.58 -21.80 2.18
CA ALA A 67 28.84 -22.28 2.75
C ALA A 67 28.78 -23.78 3.08
N GLU A 68 27.69 -24.26 3.68
CA GLU A 68 27.49 -25.68 3.97
C GLU A 68 27.40 -26.54 2.69
N THR A 69 26.81 -25.98 1.63
CA THR A 69 26.75 -26.64 0.31
C THR A 69 28.12 -26.73 -0.35
N LEU A 70 28.94 -25.68 -0.29
CA LEU A 70 30.28 -25.66 -0.87
C LEU A 70 31.23 -26.67 -0.20
N HIS A 71 31.00 -26.98 1.07
CA HIS A 71 31.75 -27.99 1.82
C HIS A 71 31.25 -29.42 1.57
N SER A 72 30.05 -29.57 1.00
CA SER A 72 29.43 -30.87 0.75
C SER A 72 29.72 -31.35 -0.68
N PRO A 73 30.25 -32.57 -0.88
CA PRO A 73 30.61 -33.06 -2.21
C PRO A 73 29.42 -33.51 -3.08
N VAL A 74 28.18 -33.46 -2.57
CA VAL A 74 26.98 -33.93 -3.27
C VAL A 74 25.87 -32.89 -3.17
N ILE A 75 25.39 -32.41 -4.32
CA ILE A 75 24.25 -31.49 -4.42
C ILE A 75 22.97 -32.32 -4.45
N ARG A 76 22.07 -32.10 -3.50
CA ARG A 76 20.76 -32.77 -3.46
C ARG A 76 19.70 -31.92 -4.15
N ILE A 77 18.65 -32.57 -4.68
CA ILE A 77 17.49 -31.88 -5.28
C ILE A 77 16.83 -30.93 -4.25
N SER A 78 16.87 -31.30 -2.96
CA SER A 78 16.40 -30.43 -1.86
C SER A 78 17.09 -29.07 -1.83
N ASP A 79 18.37 -29.02 -2.17
CA ASP A 79 19.18 -27.81 -2.07
C ASP A 79 18.79 -26.83 -3.18
N ILE A 80 18.53 -27.35 -4.38
CA ILE A 80 18.03 -26.57 -5.53
C ILE A 80 16.68 -25.92 -5.21
N ILE A 81 15.77 -26.67 -4.57
CA ILE A 81 14.46 -26.13 -4.15
C ILE A 81 14.64 -25.05 -3.08
N MET A 82 15.51 -25.29 -2.09
CA MET A 82 15.86 -24.31 -1.06
C MET A 82 16.39 -23.01 -1.68
N TYR A 83 17.33 -23.09 -2.63
CA TYR A 83 17.84 -21.92 -3.34
C TYR A 83 16.75 -21.14 -4.07
N GLY A 84 15.82 -21.84 -4.73
CA GLY A 84 14.66 -21.21 -5.37
C GLY A 84 13.78 -20.44 -4.38
N ILE A 85 13.53 -21.02 -3.20
CA ILE A 85 12.75 -20.38 -2.13
C ILE A 85 13.48 -19.14 -1.59
N TYR A 86 14.79 -19.26 -1.30
CA TYR A 86 15.60 -18.13 -0.82
C TYR A 86 15.61 -16.98 -1.83
N LEU A 87 15.77 -17.29 -3.12
CA LEU A 87 15.73 -16.30 -4.19
C LEU A 87 14.37 -15.59 -4.26
N ALA A 88 13.27 -16.35 -4.17
CA ALA A 88 11.91 -15.79 -4.20
C ALA A 88 11.64 -14.87 -3.02
N ILE A 89 12.04 -15.27 -1.80
CA ILE A 89 11.91 -14.44 -0.59
C ILE A 89 12.74 -13.17 -0.73
N PHE A 90 14.00 -13.28 -1.17
CA PHE A 90 14.88 -12.13 -1.34
C PHE A 90 14.31 -11.14 -2.37
N ALA A 91 13.89 -11.63 -3.55
CA ALA A 91 13.29 -10.80 -4.59
C ALA A 91 12.00 -10.12 -4.11
N GLY A 92 11.13 -10.85 -3.40
CA GLY A 92 9.89 -10.31 -2.82
C GLY A 92 10.15 -9.21 -1.81
N LEU A 93 11.14 -9.38 -0.92
CA LEU A 93 11.52 -8.37 0.07
C LEU A 93 12.10 -7.12 -0.59
N VAL A 94 12.96 -7.28 -1.60
CA VAL A 94 13.54 -6.16 -2.37
C VAL A 94 12.46 -5.40 -3.12
N ALA A 95 11.54 -6.09 -3.79
CA ALA A 95 10.41 -5.46 -4.48
C ALA A 95 9.51 -4.70 -3.51
N ASN A 96 9.24 -5.26 -2.33
CA ASN A 96 8.43 -4.58 -1.31
C ASN A 96 9.14 -3.31 -0.79
N LEU A 97 10.45 -3.38 -0.53
CA LEU A 97 11.24 -2.23 -0.11
C LEU A 97 11.25 -1.12 -1.17
N GLY A 98 11.39 -1.50 -2.45
CA GLY A 98 11.31 -0.57 -3.58
C GLY A 98 9.95 0.13 -3.65
N ASN A 99 8.85 -0.60 -3.48
CA ASN A 99 7.51 -0.02 -3.45
C ASN A 99 7.32 0.96 -2.28
N VAL A 100 7.80 0.61 -1.07
CA VAL A 100 7.72 1.49 0.10
C VAL A 100 8.51 2.78 -0.12
N ILE A 101 9.72 2.71 -0.67
CA ILE A 101 10.56 3.88 -0.98
C ILE A 101 9.86 4.76 -2.03
N TRP A 102 9.33 4.15 -3.08
CA TRP A 102 8.62 4.84 -4.16
C TRP A 102 7.40 5.62 -3.64
N GLN A 103 6.56 4.98 -2.82
CA GLN A 103 5.38 5.63 -2.22
C GLN A 103 5.76 6.82 -1.32
N ARG A 104 6.86 6.71 -0.57
CA ARG A 104 7.36 7.82 0.25
C ARG A 104 7.85 8.98 -0.59
N SER A 105 8.57 8.70 -1.67
CA SER A 105 9.08 9.74 -2.58
C SER A 105 7.95 10.55 -3.23
N ILE A 106 6.90 9.87 -3.73
CA ILE A 106 5.72 10.54 -4.30
C ILE A 106 5.03 11.42 -3.24
N ARG A 107 4.87 10.92 -2.01
CA ARG A 107 4.24 11.69 -0.94
C ARG A 107 5.03 12.98 -0.64
N HIS A 108 6.35 12.91 -0.60
CA HIS A 108 7.20 14.09 -0.40
C HIS A 108 7.07 15.11 -1.53
N ILE A 109 7.01 14.65 -2.79
CA ILE A 109 6.82 15.51 -3.96
C ILE A 109 5.48 16.23 -3.91
N ILE A 110 4.39 15.51 -3.60
CA ILE A 110 3.04 16.09 -3.48
C ILE A 110 2.99 17.13 -2.36
N HIS A 111 3.61 16.84 -1.20
CA HIS A 111 3.64 17.79 -0.09
C HIS A 111 4.41 19.08 -0.42
N ARG A 112 5.55 18.98 -1.12
CA ARG A 112 6.28 20.17 -1.63
C ARG A 112 5.40 21.00 -2.56
N ARG A 113 4.72 20.35 -3.51
CA ARG A 113 3.88 21.04 -4.50
C ARG A 113 2.72 21.80 -3.85
N ASN A 114 2.08 21.20 -2.84
CA ASN A 114 0.98 21.84 -2.10
C ASN A 114 1.43 22.91 -1.09
N GLY A 115 2.71 22.92 -0.69
CA GLY A 115 3.28 23.98 0.13
C GLY A 115 3.51 25.27 -0.67
N ILE A 116 3.98 25.13 -1.91
CA ILE A 116 4.24 26.27 -2.81
C ILE A 116 2.92 26.95 -3.22
N ALA A 117 1.86 26.18 -3.49
CA ALA A 117 0.56 26.71 -3.88
C ALA A 117 -0.20 27.49 -2.78
N ARG A 118 0.30 27.49 -1.53
CA ARG A 118 -0.28 28.27 -0.41
C ARG A 118 0.43 29.60 -0.15
N MET A 119 1.53 29.88 -0.86
CA MET A 119 2.29 31.14 -0.75
C MET A 119 1.98 32.12 -1.89
N GLN A 120 1.16 31.72 -2.86
CA GLN A 120 0.56 32.58 -3.88
C GLN A 120 -0.89 32.86 -3.50
#